data_AF-A0A654FU18-F1
#
_entry.id   AF-A0A654FU18-F1
#
_cell.length_a   1.000
_cell.length_b   1.000
_cell.length_c   1.000
_cell.angle_alpha   90.00
_cell.angle_beta   90.00
_cell.angle_gamma   90.00
#
_symmetry.space_group_name_H-M   'P 1'
#
loop_
_entity.id
_entity.type
_entity.pdbx_description
1 polymer ?
#
loop_
_entity_poly.entity_id
_entity_poly.type
_entity_poly.pdbx_seq_one_letter_code
_entity_poly.pdbx_strand_id
1 'polypeptide(L)'
;MAQRPNLLSHLQDLVTKFKNMTMAQDRFKFVFTANEAALEAVTDPIRLPNLIRKAMCLARAPISKYKVGAVGRASSGRVYLGVNVDFPGLPLHHSIHAEQFLVTNLALNYEKDLCKLAVAISTDGLEFGTPCGNCLQFLMEMSNALDMKILSKPKHEAGSFSSLRLLLPNVLPKGSPFLLEKRYNCLTLSGSAGEICSLDCSHLKRRALAAANNSFSPYTESPSGVALLDNDGNWYRGWYIESVASNPSLGPVQAALVDFVARSRGKMFNKIVQAVLVEKNNASVSQERTAKIILDTIAPNCDFKVFHCSVDGAKRLKYLRETLVIDTLGDYTGLHY
;
A
#
# COMPACT_ATOMS: atom_id res chain seq x y z
N MET A 1 36.65 28.27 -39.39
CA MET A 1 35.56 27.36 -39.80
C MET A 1 35.03 26.65 -38.55
N ALA A 2 33.91 27.10 -37.99
CA ALA A 2 33.27 26.40 -36.87
C ALA A 2 32.58 25.14 -37.42
N GLN A 3 33.00 23.96 -36.96
CA GLN A 3 32.36 22.70 -37.29
C GLN A 3 30.90 22.73 -36.81
N ARG A 4 29.95 22.63 -37.74
CA ARG A 4 28.54 22.47 -37.39
C ARG A 4 28.38 21.12 -36.68
N PRO A 5 27.73 21.07 -35.49
CA PRO A 5 27.51 19.80 -34.81
C PRO A 5 26.66 18.88 -35.68
N ASN A 6 27.11 17.63 -35.82
CA ASN A 6 26.45 16.60 -36.61
C ASN A 6 25.06 16.30 -36.01
N LEU A 7 24.00 16.64 -36.74
CA LEU A 7 22.61 16.49 -36.28
C LEU A 7 22.29 15.04 -35.87
N LEU A 8 22.95 14.06 -36.52
CA LEU A 8 22.76 12.64 -36.26
C LEU A 8 23.32 12.22 -34.89
N SER A 9 24.49 12.74 -34.49
CA SER A 9 25.06 12.44 -33.16
C SER A 9 24.24 13.08 -32.04
N HIS A 10 23.72 14.29 -32.27
CA HIS A 10 22.83 14.95 -31.30
C HIS A 10 21.50 14.19 -31.12
N LEU A 11 20.93 13.63 -32.19
CA LEU A 11 19.72 12.80 -32.11
C LEU A 11 20.00 11.47 -31.38
N GLN A 12 21.14 10.83 -31.64
CA GLN A 12 21.55 9.61 -30.94
C GLN A 12 21.78 9.84 -29.44
N ASP A 13 22.37 10.97 -29.07
CA ASP A 13 22.57 11.38 -27.67
C ASP A 13 21.23 11.65 -26.97
N LEU A 14 20.28 12.29 -27.65
CA LEU A 14 18.93 12.52 -27.13
C LEU A 14 18.18 11.20 -26.92
N VAL A 15 18.23 10.27 -27.88
CA VAL A 15 17.62 8.95 -27.76
C VAL A 15 18.27 8.15 -26.61
N THR A 16 19.59 8.23 -26.46
CA THR A 16 20.32 7.55 -25.39
C THR A 16 19.99 8.16 -24.02
N LYS A 17 19.93 9.49 -23.91
CA LYS A 17 19.46 10.18 -22.70
C LYS A 17 18.02 9.82 -22.36
N PHE A 18 17.14 9.75 -23.36
CA PHE A 18 15.73 9.38 -23.16
C PHE A 18 15.61 7.93 -22.69
N LYS A 19 16.34 6.99 -23.32
CA LYS A 19 16.43 5.58 -22.89
C LYS A 19 17.01 5.43 -21.48
N ASN A 20 18.04 6.20 -21.14
CA ASN A 20 18.63 6.16 -19.80
C ASN A 20 17.70 6.76 -18.75
N MET A 21 16.94 7.81 -19.09
CA MET A 21 15.90 8.37 -18.22
C MET A 21 14.74 7.41 -18.00
N THR A 22 14.27 6.71 -19.04
CA THR A 22 13.22 5.69 -18.90
C THR A 22 13.72 4.47 -18.12
N MET A 23 14.95 4.01 -18.34
CA MET A 23 15.58 2.94 -17.55
C MET A 23 15.77 3.33 -16.07
N ALA A 24 16.14 4.58 -15.78
CA ALA A 24 16.26 5.09 -14.41
C ALA A 24 14.89 5.23 -13.72
N GLN A 25 13.85 5.62 -14.47
CA GLN A 25 12.47 5.66 -13.98
C GLN A 25 11.92 4.25 -13.70
N ASP A 26 12.28 3.27 -14.53
CA ASP A 26 11.80 1.90 -14.42
C ASP A 26 12.48 1.10 -13.30
N ARG A 27 13.68 1.54 -12.85
CA ARG A 27 14.43 0.89 -11.77
C ARG A 27 13.67 0.86 -10.44
N PHE A 28 12.90 1.88 -10.11
CA PHE A 28 12.18 2.02 -8.83
C PHE A 28 10.67 1.82 -8.96
N LYS A 29 10.24 1.06 -9.97
CA LYS A 29 8.82 0.89 -10.27
C LYS A 29 8.17 -0.17 -9.38
N PHE A 30 7.05 0.18 -8.76
CA PHE A 30 6.27 -0.71 -7.91
C PHE A 30 4.89 -1.08 -8.47
N VAL A 31 4.44 -0.42 -9.54
CA VAL A 31 3.13 -0.65 -10.15
C VAL A 31 3.29 -0.70 -11.66
N PHE A 32 2.75 -1.74 -12.26
CA PHE A 32 2.74 -1.98 -13.70
C PHE A 32 1.29 -2.01 -14.17
N THR A 33 1.00 -1.23 -15.22
CA THR A 33 -0.25 -1.40 -15.97
C THR A 33 -0.30 -2.80 -16.60
N ALA A 34 -1.49 -3.24 -17.04
CA ALA A 34 -1.62 -4.55 -17.69
C ALA A 34 -0.71 -4.69 -18.93
N ASN A 35 -0.55 -3.61 -19.70
CA ASN A 35 0.33 -3.60 -20.88
C ASN A 35 1.81 -3.71 -20.48
N GLU A 36 2.24 -2.97 -19.46
CA GLU A 36 3.62 -3.04 -18.96
C GLU A 36 3.92 -4.41 -18.34
N ALA A 37 2.96 -4.99 -17.63
CA ALA A 37 3.08 -6.35 -17.12
C ALA A 37 3.22 -7.38 -18.26
N ALA A 38 2.49 -7.20 -19.37
CA ALA A 38 2.63 -8.07 -20.54
C ALA A 38 4.01 -7.94 -21.20
N LEU A 39 4.59 -6.74 -21.25
CA LEU A 39 5.97 -6.52 -21.74
C LEU A 39 7.02 -7.23 -20.88
N GLU A 40 6.76 -7.36 -19.57
CA GLU A 40 7.58 -8.13 -18.63
C GLU A 40 7.22 -9.64 -18.64
N ALA A 41 6.41 -10.06 -19.61
CA ALA A 41 5.86 -11.40 -19.76
C ALA A 41 5.04 -11.90 -18.56
N VAL A 42 4.48 -11.00 -17.73
CA VAL A 42 3.63 -11.32 -16.57
C VAL A 42 2.14 -11.25 -16.95
N THR A 43 1.76 -12.04 -17.96
CA THR A 43 0.37 -12.18 -18.40
C THR A 43 -0.42 -13.15 -17.51
N ASP A 44 0.28 -14.15 -16.96
CA ASP A 44 -0.29 -15.29 -16.24
C ASP A 44 0.36 -15.48 -14.85
N PRO A 45 -0.36 -16.00 -13.85
CA PRO A 45 0.15 -16.15 -12.48
C PRO A 45 1.47 -16.95 -12.39
N ILE A 46 1.66 -17.98 -13.22
CA ILE A 46 2.90 -18.77 -13.21
C ILE A 46 4.14 -17.94 -13.60
N ARG A 47 3.94 -16.77 -14.23
CA ARG A 47 5.01 -15.86 -14.68
C ARG A 47 5.29 -14.70 -13.74
N LEU A 48 4.56 -14.60 -12.60
CA LEU A 48 4.89 -13.64 -11.53
C LEU A 48 6.37 -13.67 -11.07
N PRO A 49 7.06 -14.83 -11.06
CA PRO A 49 8.51 -14.90 -10.84
C PRO A 49 9.36 -13.94 -11.68
N ASN A 50 8.93 -13.54 -12.88
CA ASN A 50 9.73 -12.68 -13.76
C ASN A 50 10.05 -11.31 -13.14
N LEU A 51 9.14 -10.78 -12.30
CA LEU A 51 9.32 -9.48 -11.63
C LEU A 51 9.90 -9.60 -10.22
N ILE A 52 10.13 -10.81 -9.72
CA ILE A 52 10.48 -11.02 -8.31
C ILE A 52 11.83 -10.42 -7.93
N ARG A 53 12.83 -10.59 -8.80
CA ARG A 53 14.17 -10.03 -8.60
C ARG A 53 14.15 -8.51 -8.61
N LYS A 54 13.29 -7.92 -9.47
CA LYS A 54 13.06 -6.48 -9.50
C LYS A 54 12.48 -6.01 -8.17
N ALA A 55 11.47 -6.71 -7.64
CA ALA A 55 10.91 -6.42 -6.31
C ALA A 55 11.96 -6.53 -5.19
N MET A 56 12.70 -7.63 -5.11
CA MET A 56 13.70 -7.84 -4.06
C MET A 56 14.81 -6.77 -4.06
N CYS A 57 15.20 -6.25 -5.22
CA CYS A 57 16.18 -5.16 -5.31
C CYS A 57 15.71 -3.86 -4.64
N LEU A 58 14.40 -3.70 -4.44
CA LEU A 58 13.76 -2.53 -3.84
C LEU A 58 13.57 -2.65 -2.32
N ALA A 59 13.84 -3.83 -1.74
CA ALA A 59 13.72 -4.07 -0.30
C ALA A 59 14.66 -3.19 0.53
N ARG A 60 14.16 -2.74 1.68
CA ARG A 60 14.89 -1.90 2.65
C ARG A 60 15.05 -2.67 3.95
N ALA A 61 15.98 -3.62 3.96
CA ALA A 61 16.12 -4.62 5.02
C ALA A 61 17.44 -4.52 5.81
N PRO A 62 17.77 -3.37 6.45
CA PRO A 62 19.05 -3.18 7.14
C PRO A 62 19.22 -4.06 8.40
N ILE A 63 18.14 -4.54 9.01
CA ILE A 63 18.19 -5.36 10.24
C ILE A 63 18.36 -6.84 9.86
N SER A 64 17.41 -7.36 9.10
CA SER A 64 17.39 -8.78 8.74
C SER A 64 18.48 -9.14 7.72
N LYS A 65 18.84 -8.21 6.82
CA LYS A 65 19.65 -8.45 5.62
C LYS A 65 19.01 -9.44 4.63
N TYR A 66 17.81 -9.91 4.91
CA TYR A 66 17.01 -10.76 4.05
C TYR A 66 16.08 -9.88 3.20
N LYS A 67 16.35 -9.82 1.89
CA LYS A 67 15.52 -9.07 0.94
C LYS A 67 14.39 -9.95 0.45
N VAL A 68 13.16 -9.60 0.82
CA VAL A 68 11.94 -10.32 0.45
C VAL A 68 11.18 -9.49 -0.58
N GLY A 69 10.69 -10.14 -1.63
CA GLY A 69 9.89 -9.52 -2.68
C GLY A 69 8.56 -10.24 -2.86
N ALA A 70 7.49 -9.48 -3.05
CA ALA A 70 6.17 -9.98 -3.38
C ALA A 70 5.69 -9.38 -4.70
N VAL A 71 4.99 -10.17 -5.51
CA VAL A 71 4.42 -9.76 -6.80
C VAL A 71 2.95 -10.20 -6.83
N GLY A 72 2.06 -9.23 -6.80
CA GLY A 72 0.61 -9.46 -6.88
C GLY A 72 0.07 -9.07 -8.24
N ARG A 73 -0.84 -9.86 -8.80
CA ARG A 73 -1.60 -9.50 -9.99
C ARG A 73 -3.08 -9.37 -9.65
N ALA A 74 -3.61 -8.19 -9.89
CA ALA A 74 -5.01 -7.87 -9.67
C ALA A 74 -5.93 -8.46 -10.76
N SER A 75 -7.24 -8.41 -10.51
CA SER A 75 -8.27 -8.74 -11.52
C SER A 75 -8.13 -7.87 -12.77
N SER A 76 -7.77 -6.59 -12.57
CA SER A 76 -7.52 -5.59 -13.61
C SER A 76 -6.36 -5.92 -14.57
N GLY A 77 -5.55 -6.93 -14.24
CA GLY A 77 -4.32 -7.24 -14.96
C GLY A 77 -3.12 -6.38 -14.55
N ARG A 78 -3.32 -5.35 -13.71
CA ARG A 78 -2.21 -4.61 -13.11
C ARG A 78 -1.38 -5.52 -12.21
N VAL A 79 -0.08 -5.24 -12.17
CA VAL A 79 0.86 -5.93 -11.29
C VAL A 79 1.44 -4.95 -10.29
N TYR A 80 1.46 -5.37 -9.04
CA TYR A 80 1.97 -4.61 -7.91
C TYR A 80 3.15 -5.35 -7.31
N LEU A 81 4.17 -4.59 -6.90
CA LEU A 81 5.29 -5.10 -6.14
C LEU A 81 5.12 -4.75 -4.67
N GLY A 82 5.60 -5.65 -3.81
CA GLY A 82 5.80 -5.42 -2.39
C GLY A 82 7.17 -5.86 -1.93
N VAL A 83 7.66 -5.23 -0.88
CA VAL A 83 9.00 -5.48 -0.33
C VAL A 83 8.99 -5.34 1.18
N ASN A 84 9.92 -6.02 1.85
CA ASN A 84 10.10 -5.79 3.28
C ASN A 84 10.84 -4.47 3.55
N VAL A 85 10.45 -3.83 4.65
CA VAL A 85 11.01 -2.58 5.16
C VAL A 85 11.26 -2.73 6.66
N ASP A 86 12.53 -2.72 7.05
CA ASP A 86 12.95 -2.74 8.45
C ASP A 86 13.30 -1.32 8.93
N PHE A 87 13.03 -1.03 10.19
CA PHE A 87 13.30 0.28 10.80
C PHE A 87 14.31 0.15 11.95
N PRO A 88 15.61 0.41 11.72
CA PRO A 88 16.60 0.43 12.80
C PRO A 88 16.21 1.38 13.93
N GLY A 89 16.39 0.94 15.17
CA GLY A 89 16.02 1.71 16.37
C GLY A 89 14.57 1.53 16.83
N LEU A 90 13.73 0.81 16.07
CA LEU A 90 12.36 0.49 16.45
C LEU A 90 12.19 -1.00 16.78
N PRO A 91 11.25 -1.36 17.68
CA PRO A 91 10.83 -2.74 17.86
C PRO A 91 10.39 -3.42 16.55
N LEU A 92 10.64 -4.73 16.43
CA LEU A 92 10.42 -5.49 15.19
C LEU A 92 8.97 -5.45 14.69
N HIS A 93 7.99 -5.27 15.57
CA HIS A 93 6.57 -5.17 15.19
C HIS A 93 6.23 -3.92 14.38
N HIS A 94 7.16 -2.96 14.23
CA HIS A 94 6.98 -1.85 13.28
C HIS A 94 7.38 -2.20 11.84
N SER A 95 8.12 -3.29 11.63
CA SER A 95 8.60 -3.68 10.30
C SER A 95 7.43 -3.98 9.37
N ILE A 96 7.63 -3.73 8.08
CA ILE A 96 6.62 -4.00 7.04
C ILE A 96 7.07 -5.23 6.28
N HIS A 97 6.23 -6.26 6.22
CA HIS A 97 6.49 -7.45 5.42
C HIS A 97 6.17 -7.18 3.94
N ALA A 98 6.76 -7.95 3.01
CA ALA A 98 6.55 -7.74 1.58
C ALA A 98 5.09 -7.92 1.16
N GLU A 99 4.37 -8.83 1.80
CA GLU A 99 2.95 -9.12 1.58
C GLU A 99 2.07 -7.98 2.11
N GLN A 100 2.36 -7.45 3.31
CA GLN A 100 1.70 -6.27 3.86
C GLN A 100 1.93 -5.05 2.98
N PHE A 101 3.18 -4.84 2.52
CA PHE A 101 3.52 -3.77 1.59
C PHE A 101 2.70 -3.90 0.31
N LEU A 102 2.66 -5.10 -0.29
CA LEU A 102 1.95 -5.35 -1.54
C LEU A 102 0.46 -5.01 -1.42
N VAL A 103 -0.21 -5.55 -0.40
CA VAL A 103 -1.64 -5.30 -0.14
C VAL A 103 -1.89 -3.82 0.12
N THR A 104 -0.99 -3.16 0.85
CA THR A 104 -1.11 -1.72 1.11
C THR A 104 -0.91 -0.91 -0.17
N ASN A 105 0.05 -1.29 -1.02
CA ASN A 105 0.28 -0.65 -2.32
C ASN A 105 -0.95 -0.80 -3.23
N LEU A 106 -1.60 -1.97 -3.25
CA LEU A 106 -2.89 -2.18 -3.91
C LEU A 106 -3.97 -1.23 -3.38
N ALA A 107 -4.14 -1.18 -2.05
CA ALA A 107 -5.11 -0.32 -1.39
C ALA A 107 -4.90 1.16 -1.76
N LEU A 108 -3.65 1.64 -1.67
CA LEU A 108 -3.28 3.03 -1.95
C LEU A 108 -3.54 3.45 -3.41
N ASN A 109 -3.57 2.49 -4.32
CA ASN A 109 -3.90 2.66 -5.74
C ASN A 109 -5.38 2.35 -6.05
N TYR A 110 -6.22 2.17 -5.03
CA TYR A 110 -7.65 1.87 -5.14
C TYR A 110 -7.92 0.67 -6.06
N GLU A 111 -7.05 -0.35 -6.00
CA GLU A 111 -7.35 -1.62 -6.66
C GLU A 111 -8.53 -2.29 -5.94
N LYS A 112 -9.44 -2.89 -6.71
CA LYS A 112 -10.64 -3.50 -6.15
C LYS A 112 -10.38 -4.90 -5.61
N ASP A 113 -9.73 -5.74 -6.39
CA ASP A 113 -9.53 -7.15 -6.07
C ASP A 113 -8.11 -7.61 -6.38
N LEU A 114 -7.56 -8.43 -5.49
CA LEU A 114 -6.29 -9.13 -5.69
C LEU A 114 -6.54 -10.60 -6.03
N CYS A 115 -6.79 -10.92 -7.30
CA CYS A 115 -7.09 -12.31 -7.68
C CYS A 115 -5.95 -13.30 -7.43
N LYS A 116 -4.70 -12.88 -7.60
CA LYS A 116 -3.54 -13.78 -7.69
C LYS A 116 -2.32 -13.17 -7.00
N LEU A 117 -1.61 -13.98 -6.21
CA LEU A 117 -0.45 -13.57 -5.44
C LEU A 117 0.72 -14.54 -5.67
N ALA A 118 1.92 -14.03 -5.95
CA ALA A 118 3.14 -14.80 -5.78
C ALA A 118 4.04 -14.05 -4.79
N VAL A 119 4.53 -14.77 -3.80
CA VAL A 119 5.48 -14.24 -2.83
C VAL A 119 6.75 -15.04 -2.99
N ALA A 120 7.89 -14.37 -3.17
CA ALA A 120 9.16 -15.04 -2.98
C ALA A 120 9.79 -14.59 -1.69
N ILE A 121 10.18 -15.60 -0.93
CA ILE A 121 10.76 -15.44 0.40
C ILE A 121 12.27 -15.72 0.33
N SER A 122 12.83 -15.89 -0.86
CA SER A 122 14.25 -16.12 -1.05
C SER A 122 15.05 -14.84 -1.30
N THR A 123 16.33 -14.89 -0.92
CA THR A 123 17.37 -13.90 -1.21
C THR A 123 17.98 -14.03 -2.62
N ASP A 124 17.74 -15.15 -3.32
CA ASP A 124 18.20 -15.38 -4.70
C ASP A 124 17.07 -15.30 -5.75
N GLY A 125 15.82 -15.15 -5.30
CA GLY A 125 14.62 -15.13 -6.14
C GLY A 125 14.32 -16.47 -6.83
N LEU A 126 14.94 -17.56 -6.39
CA LEU A 126 14.76 -18.91 -6.94
C LEU A 126 13.82 -19.77 -6.09
N GLU A 127 13.74 -19.47 -4.80
CA GLU A 127 12.80 -20.10 -3.86
C GLU A 127 11.63 -19.17 -3.52
N PHE A 128 10.43 -19.72 -3.60
CA PHE A 128 9.17 -19.05 -3.31
C PHE A 128 8.59 -19.72 -2.08
N GLY A 129 8.81 -19.10 -0.92
CA GLY A 129 8.34 -19.63 0.35
C GLY A 129 6.87 -19.31 0.62
N THR A 130 6.32 -19.99 1.61
CA THR A 130 4.99 -19.71 2.15
C THR A 130 5.04 -18.47 3.04
N PRO A 131 4.12 -17.49 2.86
CA PRO A 131 4.04 -16.32 3.73
C PRO A 131 4.01 -16.71 5.22
N CYS A 132 4.64 -15.88 6.06
CA CYS A 132 4.62 -16.14 7.50
C CYS A 132 3.20 -16.03 8.08
N GLY A 133 2.96 -16.59 9.27
CA GLY A 133 1.63 -16.59 9.90
C GLY A 133 1.00 -15.20 10.03
N ASN A 134 1.81 -14.17 10.35
CA ASN A 134 1.35 -12.77 10.39
C ASN A 134 0.79 -12.30 9.04
N CYS A 135 1.47 -12.63 7.94
CA CYS A 135 1.07 -12.23 6.60
C CYS A 135 -0.12 -13.05 6.10
N LEU A 136 -0.16 -14.36 6.38
CA LEU A 136 -1.32 -15.20 6.05
C LEU A 136 -2.57 -14.64 6.73
N GLN A 137 -2.48 -14.27 8.01
CA GLN A 137 -3.58 -13.66 8.75
C GLN A 137 -3.98 -12.28 8.21
N PHE A 138 -3.01 -11.44 7.84
CA PHE A 138 -3.30 -10.13 7.22
C PHE A 138 -3.97 -10.26 5.85
N LEU A 139 -3.56 -11.25 5.05
CA LEU A 139 -4.16 -11.54 3.74
C LEU A 139 -5.61 -12.04 3.85
N MET A 140 -6.00 -12.62 4.99
CA MET A 140 -7.39 -13.06 5.21
C MET A 140 -8.40 -11.92 5.23
N GLU A 141 -7.95 -10.67 5.47
CA GLU A 141 -8.83 -9.50 5.42
C GLU A 141 -9.32 -9.17 4.00
N MET A 142 -8.69 -9.74 2.96
CA MET A 142 -9.05 -9.48 1.57
C MET A 142 -10.38 -10.15 1.19
N SER A 143 -11.19 -9.47 0.36
CA SER A 143 -12.51 -9.96 -0.10
C SER A 143 -12.49 -11.35 -0.72
N ASN A 144 -11.40 -11.67 -1.41
CA ASN A 144 -11.21 -12.93 -2.11
C ASN A 144 -10.12 -13.81 -1.50
N ALA A 145 -9.79 -13.58 -0.22
CA ALA A 145 -8.72 -14.26 0.50
C ALA A 145 -8.70 -15.78 0.26
N LEU A 146 -9.85 -16.45 0.38
CA LEU A 146 -9.96 -17.91 0.31
C LEU A 146 -9.61 -18.49 -1.07
N ASP A 147 -9.83 -17.74 -2.15
CA ASP A 147 -9.56 -18.15 -3.52
C ASP A 147 -8.20 -17.65 -4.04
N MET A 148 -7.55 -16.76 -3.26
CA MET A 148 -6.23 -16.25 -3.56
C MET A 148 -5.24 -17.41 -3.71
N LYS A 149 -4.65 -17.51 -4.90
CA LYS A 149 -3.61 -18.48 -5.21
C LYS A 149 -2.26 -17.90 -4.84
N ILE A 150 -1.49 -18.66 -4.06
CA ILE A 150 -0.14 -18.34 -3.60
C ILE A 150 0.82 -19.31 -4.28
N LEU A 151 1.80 -18.78 -5.02
CA LEU A 151 2.86 -19.58 -5.63
C LEU A 151 3.87 -20.00 -4.56
N SER A 152 4.02 -21.30 -4.35
CA SER A 152 5.10 -21.89 -3.55
C SER A 152 6.02 -22.70 -4.46
N LYS A 153 7.32 -22.57 -4.27
CA LYS A 153 8.33 -23.24 -5.09
C LYS A 153 9.60 -23.46 -4.26
N PRO A 154 9.83 -24.69 -3.77
CA PRO A 154 11.11 -25.09 -3.22
C PRO A 154 12.23 -24.97 -4.25
N LYS A 155 13.46 -24.80 -3.78
CA LYS A 155 14.63 -24.72 -4.65
C LYS A 155 14.76 -26.03 -5.46
N HIS A 156 14.90 -25.91 -6.79
CA HIS A 156 15.00 -27.02 -7.75
C HIS A 156 13.71 -27.80 -8.08
N GLU A 157 12.55 -27.37 -7.58
CA GLU A 157 11.25 -27.99 -7.90
C GLU A 157 10.41 -27.15 -8.86
N ALA A 158 9.43 -27.78 -9.51
CA ALA A 158 8.39 -27.05 -10.22
C ALA A 158 7.51 -26.30 -9.21
N GLY A 159 7.21 -25.04 -9.48
CA GLY A 159 6.33 -24.26 -8.61
C GLY A 159 4.90 -24.80 -8.63
N SER A 160 4.24 -24.76 -7.49
CA SER A 160 2.82 -25.12 -7.35
C SER A 160 2.03 -23.99 -6.71
N PHE A 161 0.74 -23.92 -7.00
CA PHE A 161 -0.15 -22.94 -6.39
C PHE A 161 -0.98 -23.60 -5.30
N SER A 162 -0.96 -23.00 -4.11
CA SER A 162 -1.87 -23.35 -3.01
C SER A 162 -2.87 -22.23 -2.79
N SER A 163 -4.10 -22.55 -2.41
CA SER A 163 -5.03 -21.52 -1.93
C SER A 163 -4.65 -21.10 -0.52
N LEU A 164 -4.87 -19.82 -0.18
CA LEU A 164 -4.67 -19.32 1.17
C LEU A 164 -5.44 -20.13 2.22
N ARG A 165 -6.65 -20.61 1.88
CA ARG A 165 -7.47 -21.48 2.73
C ARG A 165 -6.72 -22.73 3.23
N LEU A 166 -5.85 -23.33 2.40
CA LEU A 166 -5.08 -24.51 2.79
C LEU A 166 -3.94 -24.17 3.75
N LEU A 167 -3.44 -22.93 3.69
CA LEU A 167 -2.31 -22.46 4.50
C LEU A 167 -2.77 -21.91 5.85
N LEU A 168 -4.01 -21.42 5.94
CA LEU A 168 -4.63 -20.93 7.17
C LEU A 168 -6.12 -21.33 7.21
N PRO A 169 -6.47 -22.47 7.83
CA PRO A 169 -7.82 -23.04 7.76
C PRO A 169 -8.87 -22.29 8.60
N ASN A 170 -8.47 -21.32 9.44
CA ASN A 170 -9.41 -20.54 10.23
C ASN A 170 -10.00 -19.38 9.41
N VAL A 171 -11.30 -19.49 9.15
CA VAL A 171 -12.08 -18.49 8.41
C VAL A 171 -12.48 -17.36 9.36
N LEU A 172 -12.43 -16.13 8.85
CA LEU A 172 -12.98 -14.96 9.54
C LEU A 172 -14.42 -15.23 10.02
N PRO A 173 -14.86 -14.65 11.15
CA PRO A 173 -16.25 -14.72 11.58
C PRO A 173 -17.20 -14.36 10.42
N LYS A 174 -18.34 -15.07 10.30
CA LYS A 174 -19.33 -14.80 9.25
C LYS A 174 -19.78 -13.33 9.33
N GLY A 175 -19.80 -12.65 8.19
CA GLY A 175 -20.14 -11.23 8.10
C GLY A 175 -18.99 -10.28 8.43
N SER A 176 -17.76 -10.80 8.55
CA SER A 176 -16.58 -9.94 8.67
C SER A 176 -16.46 -9.04 7.44
N PRO A 177 -16.21 -7.73 7.64
CA PRO A 177 -15.96 -6.81 6.55
C PRO A 177 -14.64 -7.12 5.85
N PHE A 178 -14.54 -6.84 4.56
CA PHE A 178 -13.31 -7.09 3.81
C PHE A 178 -12.57 -5.81 3.42
N LEU A 179 -11.24 -5.89 3.46
CA LEU A 179 -10.34 -4.89 2.92
C LEU A 179 -10.63 -4.67 1.43
N LEU A 180 -10.41 -3.44 0.96
CA LEU A 180 -10.67 -2.95 -0.42
C LEU A 180 -12.14 -2.84 -0.83
N GLU A 181 -13.09 -3.30 -0.02
CA GLU A 181 -14.49 -2.91 -0.19
C GLU A 181 -14.63 -1.39 -0.06
N LYS A 182 -15.52 -0.81 -0.88
CA LYS A 182 -15.77 0.63 -0.84
C LYS A 182 -16.30 1.00 0.54
N ARG A 183 -15.51 1.78 1.28
CA ARG A 183 -15.84 2.30 2.60
C ARG A 183 -15.55 3.79 2.67
N TYR A 184 -16.38 4.48 3.43
CA TYR A 184 -16.17 5.88 3.74
C TYR A 184 -16.52 6.13 5.20
N ASN A 185 -15.51 6.42 6.03
CA ASN A 185 -15.71 6.59 7.48
C ASN A 185 -16.48 7.88 7.84
N CYS A 186 -16.84 8.71 6.85
CA CYS A 186 -17.65 9.91 7.01
C CYS A 186 -17.08 10.90 8.04
N LEU A 187 -15.76 11.01 8.11
CA LEU A 187 -15.05 11.84 9.08
C LEU A 187 -14.97 13.30 8.63
N THR A 188 -15.08 14.21 9.60
CA THR A 188 -14.82 15.64 9.47
C THR A 188 -13.92 16.14 10.58
N LEU A 189 -13.09 17.12 10.27
CA LEU A 189 -12.21 17.74 11.26
C LEU A 189 -13.04 18.59 12.21
N SER A 190 -12.74 18.49 13.50
CA SER A 190 -13.34 19.33 14.53
C SER A 190 -12.55 20.64 14.60
N GLY A 191 -13.11 21.74 14.09
CA GLY A 191 -12.49 23.07 14.17
C GLY A 191 -13.11 24.11 13.23
N SER A 192 -13.25 25.35 13.71
CA SER A 192 -13.60 26.50 12.87
C SER A 192 -12.50 26.74 11.83
N ALA A 193 -12.84 27.35 10.69
CA ALA A 193 -11.95 27.61 9.56
C ALA A 193 -10.72 28.51 9.87
N GLY A 194 -10.48 28.84 11.15
CA GLY A 194 -9.50 29.81 11.64
C GLY A 194 -8.23 29.24 12.30
N GLU A 195 -8.05 27.92 12.41
CA GLU A 195 -6.70 27.38 12.63
C GLU A 195 -5.91 27.53 11.33
N ILE A 196 -5.34 28.73 11.14
CA ILE A 196 -4.45 29.06 10.03
C ILE A 196 -3.15 28.28 10.23
N CYS A 197 -3.21 27.00 9.89
CA CYS A 197 -2.02 26.27 9.49
C CYS A 197 -1.56 26.89 8.16
N SER A 198 -0.25 26.93 7.89
CA SER A 198 0.30 27.39 6.61
C SER A 198 -0.46 26.75 5.42
N LEU A 199 -0.48 27.42 4.26
CA LEU A 199 -1.18 26.91 3.08
C LEU A 199 -0.84 25.43 2.80
N ASP A 200 0.44 25.07 2.95
CA ASP A 200 0.97 23.71 2.81
C ASP A 200 0.44 22.73 3.87
N CYS A 201 0.38 23.16 5.14
CA CYS A 201 -0.21 22.36 6.22
C CYS A 201 -1.71 22.12 5.99
N SER A 202 -2.44 23.09 5.41
CA SER A 202 -3.87 22.92 5.11
C SER A 202 -4.11 21.81 4.06
N HIS A 203 -3.21 21.67 3.08
CA HIS A 203 -3.28 20.61 2.07
C HIS A 203 -2.91 19.24 2.65
N LEU A 204 -1.90 19.18 3.52
CA LEU A 204 -1.46 17.93 4.16
C LEU A 204 -2.50 17.41 5.16
N LYS A 205 -3.13 18.31 5.94
CA LYS A 205 -4.27 18.00 6.83
C LYS A 205 -5.45 17.40 6.06
N ARG A 206 -5.82 17.98 4.92
CA ARG A 206 -6.90 17.43 4.06
C ARG A 206 -6.54 16.06 3.49
N ARG A 207 -5.26 15.82 3.14
CA ARG A 207 -4.78 14.52 2.64
C ARG A 207 -4.83 13.45 3.72
N ALA A 208 -4.41 13.77 4.94
CA ALA A 208 -4.48 12.88 6.08
C ALA A 208 -5.95 12.54 6.44
N LEU A 209 -6.85 13.53 6.41
CA LEU A 209 -8.30 13.28 6.60
C LEU A 209 -8.87 12.39 5.49
N ALA A 210 -8.48 12.62 4.23
CA ALA A 210 -8.91 11.76 3.12
C ALA A 210 -8.40 10.32 3.30
N ALA A 211 -7.17 10.14 3.78
CA ALA A 211 -6.63 8.83 4.12
C ALA A 211 -7.42 8.18 5.28
N ALA A 212 -7.68 8.91 6.36
CA ALA A 212 -8.49 8.41 7.49
C ALA A 212 -9.91 8.00 7.06
N ASN A 213 -10.49 8.71 6.09
CA ASN A 213 -11.78 8.34 5.52
C ASN A 213 -11.76 7.02 4.72
N ASN A 214 -10.59 6.61 4.20
CA ASN A 214 -10.38 5.36 3.48
C ASN A 214 -9.84 4.23 4.38
N SER A 215 -9.57 4.49 5.67
CA SER A 215 -8.99 3.49 6.55
C SER A 215 -9.94 2.31 6.78
N PHE A 216 -9.38 1.13 6.93
CA PHE A 216 -10.09 -0.09 7.27
C PHE A 216 -9.86 -0.39 8.75
N SER A 217 -10.84 -0.05 9.59
CA SER A 217 -10.76 -0.25 11.05
C SER A 217 -12.12 -0.71 11.64
N PRO A 218 -12.67 -1.83 11.15
CA PRO A 218 -14.01 -2.24 11.50
C PRO A 218 -14.15 -2.86 12.90
N TYR A 219 -13.05 -3.28 13.52
CA TYR A 219 -13.11 -4.00 14.79
C TYR A 219 -13.03 -3.05 15.97
N THR A 220 -12.18 -2.02 15.88
CA THR A 220 -12.02 -1.02 16.95
C THR A 220 -12.72 0.30 16.66
N GLU A 221 -13.26 0.47 15.46
CA GLU A 221 -13.85 1.72 14.97
C GLU A 221 -12.94 2.94 15.19
N SER A 222 -11.63 2.75 15.01
CA SER A 222 -10.58 3.75 15.24
C SER A 222 -9.91 4.19 13.93
N PRO A 223 -10.65 4.85 13.02
CA PRO A 223 -10.12 5.21 11.72
C PRO A 223 -9.07 6.31 11.85
N SER A 224 -7.99 6.15 11.10
CA SER A 224 -6.85 7.05 11.12
C SER A 224 -6.07 7.02 9.81
N GLY A 225 -5.43 8.14 9.50
CA GLY A 225 -4.69 8.33 8.26
C GLY A 225 -3.57 9.35 8.41
N VAL A 226 -2.51 9.12 7.65
CA VAL A 226 -1.29 9.93 7.66
C VAL A 226 -1.04 10.48 6.26
N ALA A 227 -0.56 11.71 6.20
CA ALA A 227 0.05 12.27 5.01
C ALA A 227 1.47 12.76 5.31
N LEU A 228 2.40 12.48 4.41
CA LEU A 228 3.81 12.86 4.52
C LEU A 228 4.16 13.84 3.40
N LEU A 229 5.09 14.75 3.66
CA LEU A 229 5.70 15.64 2.67
C LEU A 229 7.21 15.48 2.70
N ASP A 230 7.84 15.33 1.53
CA ASP A 230 9.29 15.32 1.40
C ASP A 230 9.88 16.70 1.10
N ASN A 231 11.20 16.79 1.19
CA ASN A 231 11.98 18.01 0.95
C ASN A 231 11.93 18.54 -0.49
N ASP A 232 11.36 17.80 -1.43
CA ASP A 232 11.15 18.23 -2.83
C ASP A 232 9.68 18.62 -3.08
N GLY A 233 8.84 18.67 -2.02
CA GLY A 233 7.43 19.01 -2.11
C GLY A 233 6.50 17.88 -2.58
N ASN A 234 7.00 16.64 -2.69
CA ASN A 234 6.15 15.49 -3.00
C ASN A 234 5.45 15.00 -1.74
N TRP A 235 4.19 14.59 -1.90
CA TRP A 235 3.39 14.09 -0.80
C TRP A 235 3.02 12.62 -0.97
N TYR A 236 2.81 11.97 0.17
CA TYR A 236 2.49 10.55 0.29
C TYR A 236 1.35 10.37 1.29
N ARG A 237 0.63 9.25 1.20
CA ARG A 237 -0.50 8.98 2.10
C ARG A 237 -0.51 7.53 2.55
N GLY A 238 -1.07 7.31 3.74
CA GLY A 238 -1.28 6.01 4.32
C GLY A 238 -2.48 6.01 5.23
N TRP A 239 -3.17 4.89 5.32
CA TRP A 239 -4.30 4.73 6.22
C TRP A 239 -4.19 3.45 7.00
N TYR A 240 -4.84 3.43 8.16
CA TYR A 240 -4.85 2.28 9.03
C TYR A 240 -5.55 1.10 8.35
N ILE A 241 -4.92 -0.06 8.40
CA ILE A 241 -5.46 -1.33 7.90
C ILE A 241 -5.45 -2.30 9.07
N GLU A 242 -6.61 -2.45 9.68
CA GLU A 242 -6.82 -3.30 10.83
C GLU A 242 -7.01 -4.76 10.41
N SER A 243 -6.53 -5.68 11.25
CA SER A 243 -6.80 -7.10 11.13
C SER A 243 -7.61 -7.59 12.32
N VAL A 244 -8.49 -8.57 12.08
CA VAL A 244 -9.27 -9.26 13.12
C VAL A 244 -8.38 -9.82 14.24
N ALA A 245 -7.14 -10.18 13.90
CA ALA A 245 -6.17 -10.74 14.83
C ALA A 245 -5.39 -9.67 15.61
N SER A 246 -5.77 -8.40 15.49
CA SER A 246 -5.17 -7.22 16.12
C SER A 246 -3.70 -6.99 15.72
N ASN A 247 -2.78 -7.85 16.13
CA ASN A 247 -1.34 -7.70 15.93
C ASN A 247 -0.91 -7.55 14.46
N PRO A 248 -1.52 -8.25 13.47
CA PRO A 248 -1.14 -8.06 12.07
C PRO A 248 -1.56 -6.72 11.46
N SER A 249 -2.32 -5.89 12.19
CA SER A 249 -2.77 -4.57 11.73
C SER A 249 -1.58 -3.69 11.33
N LEU A 250 -1.71 -3.00 10.22
CA LEU A 250 -0.69 -2.09 9.71
C LEU A 250 -1.06 -0.65 10.03
N GLY A 251 -0.23 0.02 10.84
CA GLY A 251 -0.42 1.40 11.25
C GLY A 251 -0.40 2.39 10.07
N PRO A 252 -1.05 3.56 10.20
CA PRO A 252 -1.18 4.52 9.11
C PRO A 252 0.18 5.15 8.71
N VAL A 253 1.13 5.26 9.64
CA VAL A 253 2.49 5.72 9.32
C VAL A 253 3.21 4.69 8.45
N GLN A 254 3.18 3.40 8.82
CA GLN A 254 3.75 2.34 7.99
C GLN A 254 3.11 2.32 6.60
N ALA A 255 1.79 2.45 6.50
CA ALA A 255 1.11 2.55 5.22
C ALA A 255 1.55 3.77 4.40
N ALA A 256 1.82 4.91 5.03
CA ALA A 256 2.31 6.09 4.34
C ALA A 256 3.77 5.92 3.89
N LEU A 257 4.56 5.14 4.64
CA LEU A 257 5.92 4.75 4.28
C LEU A 257 5.94 3.74 3.13
N VAL A 258 4.95 2.84 3.00
CA VAL A 258 4.76 2.02 1.78
C VAL A 258 4.67 2.94 0.58
N ASP A 259 3.83 3.98 0.68
CA ASP A 259 3.62 4.93 -0.40
C ASP A 259 4.87 5.75 -0.74
N PHE A 260 5.57 6.21 0.30
CA PHE A 260 6.86 6.87 0.19
C PHE A 260 7.88 5.99 -0.52
N VAL A 261 8.06 4.73 -0.08
CA VAL A 261 9.00 3.79 -0.71
C VAL A 261 8.63 3.57 -2.17
N ALA A 262 7.34 3.40 -2.47
CA ALA A 262 6.85 3.10 -3.81
C ALA A 262 7.03 4.25 -4.82
N ARG A 263 6.95 5.51 -4.36
CA ARG A 263 6.90 6.68 -5.26
C ARG A 263 8.08 7.65 -5.12
N SER A 264 8.87 7.57 -4.05
CA SER A 264 9.99 8.49 -3.80
C SER A 264 11.24 8.23 -4.65
N ARG A 265 11.26 7.17 -5.48
CA ARG A 265 12.40 6.78 -6.31
C ARG A 265 13.68 6.53 -5.49
N GLY A 266 13.52 5.83 -4.36
CA GLY A 266 14.64 5.39 -3.53
C GLY A 266 15.16 6.40 -2.50
N LYS A 267 14.43 7.50 -2.23
CA LYS A 267 14.81 8.43 -1.16
C LYS A 267 14.85 7.76 0.20
N MET A 268 15.75 8.25 1.05
CA MET A 268 15.85 7.87 2.47
C MET A 268 14.76 8.56 3.28
N PHE A 269 14.33 7.93 4.38
CA PHE A 269 13.23 8.45 5.21
C PHE A 269 13.55 9.80 5.86
N ASN A 270 14.82 10.13 6.09
CA ASN A 270 15.24 11.45 6.58
C ASN A 270 14.95 12.62 5.63
N LYS A 271 14.40 12.34 4.43
CA LYS A 271 13.92 13.35 3.48
C LYS A 271 12.46 13.76 3.71
N ILE A 272 11.75 13.08 4.61
CA ILE A 272 10.42 13.47 5.07
C ILE A 272 10.59 14.69 5.99
N VAL A 273 9.94 15.80 5.65
CA VAL A 273 10.06 17.09 6.37
C VAL A 273 8.79 17.49 7.11
N GLN A 274 7.63 16.97 6.71
CA GLN A 274 6.38 17.16 7.44
C GLN A 274 5.54 15.88 7.44
N ALA A 275 4.80 15.67 8.51
CA ALA A 275 3.84 14.59 8.64
C ALA A 275 2.59 15.09 9.37
N VAL A 276 1.42 14.67 8.88
CA VAL A 276 0.15 14.94 9.55
C VAL A 276 -0.58 13.64 9.78
N LEU A 277 -0.93 13.35 11.03
CA LEU A 277 -1.87 12.32 11.43
C LEU A 277 -3.26 12.93 11.63
N VAL A 278 -4.28 12.27 11.10
CA VAL A 278 -5.68 12.51 11.45
C VAL A 278 -6.25 11.22 12.03
N GLU A 279 -6.80 11.29 13.23
CA GLU A 279 -7.47 10.14 13.87
C GLU A 279 -8.81 10.54 14.52
N LYS A 280 -9.73 9.57 14.64
CA LYS A 280 -11.04 9.79 15.25
C LYS A 280 -10.88 10.15 16.73
N ASN A 281 -11.57 11.21 17.15
CA ASN A 281 -11.63 11.62 18.53
C ASN A 281 -12.33 10.55 19.39
N ASN A 282 -11.82 10.31 20.61
CA ASN A 282 -12.29 9.27 21.53
C ASN A 282 -12.28 7.86 20.92
N ALA A 283 -11.34 7.58 20.01
CA ALA A 283 -11.13 6.24 19.47
C ALA A 283 -10.54 5.30 20.53
N SER A 284 -10.91 4.01 20.47
CA SER A 284 -10.37 2.98 21.36
C SER A 284 -8.89 2.71 21.14
N VAL A 285 -8.40 2.98 19.92
CA VAL A 285 -6.99 2.86 19.54
C VAL A 285 -6.50 4.22 19.02
N SER A 286 -5.46 4.76 19.66
CA SER A 286 -4.74 5.95 19.18
C SER A 286 -3.43 5.56 18.52
N GLN A 287 -3.11 6.23 17.41
CA GLN A 287 -1.88 6.03 16.64
C GLN A 287 -0.82 7.10 16.98
N GLU A 288 -1.19 8.19 17.66
CA GLU A 288 -0.34 9.37 17.89
C GLU A 288 1.03 9.02 18.48
N ARG A 289 1.07 8.31 19.61
CA ARG A 289 2.34 8.04 20.32
C ARG A 289 3.25 7.15 19.49
N THR A 290 2.69 6.13 18.87
CA THR A 290 3.42 5.22 17.99
C THR A 290 3.92 5.95 16.73
N ALA A 291 3.09 6.79 16.14
CA ALA A 291 3.46 7.61 14.98
C ALA A 291 4.63 8.52 15.30
N LYS A 292 4.59 9.18 16.48
CA LYS A 292 5.69 10.02 16.97
C LYS A 292 6.99 9.24 17.12
N ILE A 293 6.96 8.07 17.77
CA ILE A 293 8.15 7.22 17.96
C ILE A 293 8.77 6.82 16.60
N ILE A 294 7.94 6.39 15.64
CA ILE A 294 8.41 6.00 14.31
C ILE A 294 9.08 7.19 13.62
N LEU A 295 8.40 8.34 13.56
CA LEU A 295 8.86 9.52 12.83
C LEU A 295 10.11 10.14 13.46
N ASP A 296 10.15 10.28 14.80
CA ASP A 296 11.33 10.77 15.51
C ASP A 296 12.56 9.90 15.24
N THR A 297 12.37 8.59 15.04
CA THR A 297 13.46 7.64 14.77
C THR A 297 13.96 7.71 13.32
N ILE A 298 13.06 7.72 12.33
CA ILE A 298 13.44 7.58 10.90
C ILE A 298 13.61 8.92 10.18
N ALA A 299 12.99 9.99 10.70
CA ALA A 299 12.94 11.32 10.12
C ALA A 299 12.97 12.39 11.24
N PRO A 300 14.08 12.52 11.97
CA PRO A 300 14.15 13.36 13.19
C PRO A 300 13.91 14.87 12.96
N ASN A 301 13.99 15.33 11.71
CA ASN A 301 13.73 16.73 11.34
C ASN A 301 12.29 16.94 10.82
N CYS A 302 11.42 15.94 10.92
CA CYS A 302 10.04 16.01 10.45
C CYS A 302 9.16 16.82 11.43
N ASP A 303 8.50 17.87 10.94
CA ASP A 303 7.42 18.55 11.69
C ASP A 303 6.17 17.66 11.68
N PHE A 304 5.90 17.01 12.82
CA PHE A 304 4.78 16.09 12.99
C PHE A 304 3.60 16.75 13.73
N LYS A 305 2.41 16.71 13.13
CA LYS A 305 1.17 17.26 13.71
C LYS A 305 0.06 16.24 13.75
N VAL A 306 -0.79 16.33 14.77
CA VAL A 306 -1.95 15.46 14.97
C VAL A 306 -3.21 16.31 14.97
N PHE A 307 -4.22 15.85 14.26
CA PHE A 307 -5.55 16.46 14.29
C PHE A 307 -6.60 15.39 14.57
N HIS A 308 -7.64 15.81 15.28
CA HIS A 308 -8.75 14.94 15.63
C HIS A 308 -9.96 15.20 14.74
N CYS A 309 -10.68 14.13 14.41
CA CYS A 309 -11.91 14.20 13.62
C CYS A 309 -13.08 13.50 14.30
N SER A 310 -14.29 13.84 13.88
CA SER A 310 -15.53 13.21 14.35
C SER A 310 -16.30 12.63 13.16
N VAL A 311 -17.19 11.69 13.44
CA VAL A 311 -18.11 11.17 12.41
C VAL A 311 -19.17 12.23 12.13
N ASP A 312 -19.31 12.62 10.87
CA ASP A 312 -20.34 13.51 10.39
C ASP A 312 -21.62 12.72 10.11
N GLY A 313 -22.61 12.91 10.98
CA GLY A 313 -23.90 12.23 10.90
C GLY A 313 -24.65 12.49 9.60
N ALA A 314 -24.55 13.71 9.03
CA ALA A 314 -25.21 14.05 7.77
C ALA A 314 -24.55 13.32 6.60
N LYS A 315 -23.21 13.28 6.56
CA LYS A 315 -22.48 12.49 5.55
C LYS A 315 -22.75 11.00 5.68
N ARG A 316 -22.82 10.47 6.90
CA ARG A 316 -23.13 9.06 7.15
C ARG A 316 -24.53 8.69 6.66
N LEU A 317 -25.54 9.51 6.98
CA LEU A 317 -26.91 9.31 6.49
C LEU A 317 -26.97 9.36 4.96
N LYS A 318 -26.29 10.31 4.34
CA LYS A 318 -26.21 10.40 2.87
C LYS A 318 -25.55 9.15 2.26
N TYR A 319 -24.41 8.73 2.79
CA TYR A 319 -23.69 7.54 2.34
C TYR A 319 -24.54 6.27 2.43
N LEU A 320 -25.23 6.07 3.56
CA LEU A 320 -26.11 4.92 3.77
C LEU A 320 -27.28 4.92 2.76
N ARG A 321 -27.90 6.08 2.51
CA ARG A 321 -28.96 6.19 1.50
C ARG A 321 -28.45 5.84 0.10
N GLU A 322 -27.30 6.36 -0.30
CA GLU A 322 -26.71 6.09 -1.62
C GLU A 322 -26.31 4.62 -1.79
N THR A 323 -25.84 3.96 -0.72
CA THR A 323 -25.42 2.55 -0.77
C THR A 323 -26.62 1.60 -0.75
N LEU A 324 -27.64 1.86 0.08
CA LEU A 324 -28.87 1.06 0.15
C LEU A 324 -29.72 1.14 -1.13
N VAL A 325 -29.77 2.30 -1.79
CA VAL A 325 -30.50 2.47 -3.05
C VAL A 325 -29.88 1.62 -4.18
N ILE A 326 -28.56 1.44 -4.17
CA ILE A 326 -27.86 0.61 -5.15
C ILE A 326 -28.20 -0.88 -4.95
N ASP A 327 -28.26 -1.37 -3.72
CA ASP A 327 -28.60 -2.77 -3.44
C ASP A 327 -30.07 -3.09 -3.78
N THR A 328 -31.00 -2.14 -3.59
CA THR A 328 -32.41 -2.34 -3.97
C THR A 328 -32.68 -2.34 -5.47
N LEU A 329 -31.78 -1.79 -6.29
CA LEU A 329 -31.89 -1.79 -7.76
C LEU A 329 -31.17 -2.99 -8.41
N GLY A 330 -30.33 -3.71 -7.66
CA GLY A 330 -29.61 -4.90 -8.14
C GLY A 330 -30.44 -6.19 -8.17
N ASP A 331 -31.54 -6.25 -7.42
CA ASP A 331 -32.41 -7.44 -7.30
C ASP A 331 -33.65 -7.43 -8.22
N TYR A 332 -33.81 -6.42 -9.09
CA TYR A 332 -34.99 -6.25 -9.95
C TYR A 332 -34.74 -6.43 -11.46
N THR A 333 -33.76 -7.22 -11.89
CA THR A 333 -33.60 -7.60 -13.31
C THR A 333 -33.73 -9.11 -13.56
N GLY A 334 -34.66 -9.77 -12.86
CA GLY A 334 -34.83 -11.21 -12.94
C GLY A 334 -36.26 -11.71 -12.82
N LEU A 335 -37.27 -10.96 -13.28
CA LEU A 335 -38.64 -11.47 -13.44
C LEU A 335 -39.32 -10.65 -14.54
N HIS A 336 -39.41 -11.19 -15.76
CA HIS A 336 -40.53 -10.98 -16.68
C HIS A 336 -40.47 -11.98 -17.84
N TYR A 337 -41.46 -12.88 -17.83
CA TYR A 337 -42.02 -13.76 -18.88
C TYR A 337 -41.12 -14.76 -19.60
#